data_AF-A0A6B1G1S1-F1
#
_entry.id   AF-A0A6B1G1S1-F1
#
_cell.length_a   1.000
_cell.length_b   1.000
_cell.length_c   1.000
_cell.angle_alpha   90.00
_cell.angle_beta   90.00
_cell.angle_gamma   90.00
#
_symmetry.space_group_name_H-M   'P 1'
#
loop_
_entity.id
_entity.type
_entity.pdbx_description
1 polymer ?
#
loop_
_entity_poly.entity_id
_entity_poly.type
_entity_poly.pdbx_seq_one_letter_code
_entity_poly.pdbx_strand_id
1 'polypeptide(L)'
;MAVTIAGFAIAFGVMLMLWNFFQNAEVGVAAGDNPWRSRSPEWQIPSPIPEHSFPAPLRVVGEPYDYGLADSGYVTTASPGDD
;
A
#
# COMPACT_ATOMS: atom_id res chain seq x y z
N MET A 1 -5.64 15.80 35.90
CA MET A 1 -6.88 16.22 35.21
C MET A 1 -6.69 16.30 33.70
N ALA A 2 -5.83 17.19 33.17
CA ALA A 2 -5.60 17.29 31.72
C ALA A 2 -5.15 15.97 31.06
N VAL A 3 -4.17 15.28 31.65
CA VAL A 3 -3.68 13.97 31.15
C VAL A 3 -4.78 12.91 31.15
N THR A 4 -5.67 12.93 32.14
CA THR A 4 -6.81 12.00 32.23
C THR A 4 -7.81 12.25 31.10
N ILE A 5 -8.13 13.52 30.81
CA ILE A 5 -9.00 13.90 29.69
C ILE A 5 -8.37 13.50 28.35
N ALA A 6 -7.06 13.75 28.18
CA ALA A 6 -6.33 13.32 26.99
C ALA A 6 -6.36 11.79 26.82
N GLY A 7 -6.24 11.02 27.91
CA GLY A 7 -6.38 9.57 27.89
C GLY A 7 -7.73 9.11 27.35
N PHE A 8 -8.83 9.74 27.80
CA PHE A 8 -10.16 9.44 27.28
C PHE A 8 -10.34 9.87 25.81
N ALA A 9 -9.75 10.98 25.39
CA ALA A 9 -9.78 11.42 24.00
C ALA A 9 -9.05 10.42 23.07
N ILE A 10 -7.89 9.90 23.50
CA ILE A 10 -7.17 8.85 22.76
C ILE A 10 -8.00 7.58 22.70
N ALA A 11 -8.59 7.15 23.82
CA ALA A 11 -9.45 5.96 23.85
C ALA A 11 -10.64 6.08 22.88
N PHE A 12 -11.26 7.25 22.82
CA PHE A 12 -12.33 7.53 21.86
C PHE A 12 -11.83 7.49 20.41
N GLY A 13 -10.66 8.06 20.12
CA GLY A 13 -10.03 8.01 18.79
C GLY A 13 -9.73 6.59 18.33
N VAL A 14 -9.22 5.74 19.23
CA VAL A 14 -9.02 4.30 18.93
C VAL A 14 -10.35 3.61 18.65
N MET A 15 -11.41 3.92 19.39
CA MET A 15 -12.73 3.35 19.15
C MET A 15 -13.31 3.75 17.79
N LEU A 16 -13.11 5.00 17.36
CA LEU A 16 -13.46 5.46 16.01
C LEU A 16 -12.65 4.74 14.92
N MET A 17 -11.35 4.55 15.13
CA MET A 17 -10.49 3.81 14.22
C MET A 17 -10.96 2.36 14.06
N LEU A 18 -11.27 1.68 15.17
CA LEU A 18 -11.77 0.30 15.16
C LEU A 18 -13.11 0.22 14.41
N TRP A 19 -14.05 1.12 14.72
CA TRP A 19 -15.33 1.18 14.01
C TRP A 19 -15.13 1.35 12.50
N ASN A 20 -14.26 2.28 12.08
CA ASN A 20 -13.94 2.49 10.68
C ASN A 20 -13.31 1.24 10.02
N PHE A 21 -12.39 0.57 10.70
CA PHE A 21 -11.75 -0.64 10.21
C PHE A 21 -12.77 -1.76 9.94
N PHE A 22 -13.62 -2.08 10.92
CA PHE A 22 -14.62 -3.15 10.77
C PHE A 22 -15.69 -2.81 9.73
N GLN A 23 -16.18 -1.56 9.72
CA GLN A 23 -17.15 -1.13 8.70
C GLN A 23 -16.60 -1.26 7.27
N ASN A 24 -15.37 -0.83 7.02
CA ASN A 24 -14.78 -0.90 5.69
C ASN A 24 -14.37 -2.33 5.31
N ALA A 25 -14.02 -3.18 6.28
CA ALA A 25 -13.74 -4.59 6.01
C ALA A 25 -14.98 -5.36 5.55
N GLU A 26 -16.17 -5.02 6.05
CA GLU A 26 -17.42 -5.73 5.73
C GLU A 26 -18.19 -5.13 4.54
N VAL A 27 -18.24 -3.80 4.42
CA VAL A 27 -19.12 -3.09 3.47
C VAL A 27 -18.37 -2.10 2.58
N GLY A 28 -17.05 -1.95 2.78
CA GLY A 28 -16.23 -1.00 2.05
C GLY A 28 -16.09 -1.35 0.56
N VAL A 29 -15.78 -0.33 -0.24
CA VAL A 29 -15.41 -0.52 -1.65
C VAL A 29 -14.03 -1.18 -1.70
N ALA A 30 -13.91 -2.28 -2.44
CA ALA A 30 -12.63 -2.94 -2.66
C ALA A 30 -11.62 -1.93 -3.25
N ALA A 31 -10.42 -1.88 -2.67
CA ALA A 31 -9.34 -1.08 -3.22
C ALA A 31 -8.94 -1.62 -4.60
N GLY A 32 -8.62 -0.73 -5.53
CA GLY A 32 -7.88 -1.13 -6.73
C GLY A 32 -6.44 -1.52 -6.38
N ASP A 33 -5.67 -1.95 -7.37
CA ASP A 33 -4.30 -2.44 -7.16
C ASP A 33 -3.36 -1.36 -6.60
N ASN A 34 -3.52 -0.11 -7.04
CA ASN A 34 -2.66 1.00 -6.64
C ASN A 34 -3.42 2.31 -6.39
N PRO A 35 -4.18 2.40 -5.29
CA PRO A 35 -5.01 3.57 -4.98
C PRO A 35 -4.16 4.82 -4.69
N TRP A 36 -2.91 4.63 -4.26
CA TRP A 36 -2.00 5.71 -3.86
C TRP A 36 -1.01 6.13 -4.95
N ARG A 37 -1.04 5.45 -6.10
CA ARG A 37 -0.09 5.65 -7.21
C ARG A 37 1.38 5.55 -6.76
N SER A 38 1.67 4.62 -5.85
CA SER A 38 3.04 4.33 -5.42
C SER A 38 3.82 3.63 -6.52
N ARG A 39 5.14 3.84 -6.54
CA ARG A 39 6.07 3.21 -7.48
C ARG A 39 6.69 1.92 -6.98
N SER A 40 6.59 1.64 -5.68
CA SER A 40 7.20 0.46 -5.09
C SER A 40 6.51 -0.83 -5.57
N PRO A 41 7.25 -1.96 -5.64
CA PRO A 41 6.78 -3.18 -6.30
C PRO A 41 5.47 -3.75 -5.73
N GLU A 42 5.25 -3.59 -4.42
CA GLU A 42 4.05 -4.08 -3.74
C GLU A 42 2.75 -3.41 -4.23
N TRP A 43 2.85 -2.29 -4.94
CA TRP A 43 1.72 -1.60 -5.58
C TRP A 43 1.64 -1.83 -7.09
N GLN A 44 2.43 -2.78 -7.62
CA GLN A 44 2.37 -3.24 -9.02
C GLN A 44 1.72 -4.62 -9.14
N ILE A 45 1.15 -5.13 -8.04
CA ILE A 45 0.50 -6.43 -7.94
C ILE A 45 -0.98 -6.26 -7.52
N PRO A 46 -1.85 -7.23 -7.81
CA PRO A 46 -3.28 -7.10 -7.51
C PRO A 46 -3.60 -6.94 -6.02
N SER A 47 -4.74 -6.30 -5.74
CA SER A 47 -5.37 -6.32 -4.41
C SER A 47 -6.69 -7.10 -4.45
N PRO A 48 -6.83 -8.25 -3.75
CA PRO A 48 -5.91 -8.82 -2.75
C PRO A 48 -4.66 -9.48 -3.36
N ILE A 49 -3.61 -9.56 -2.55
CA ILE A 49 -2.31 -10.13 -2.95
C ILE A 49 -2.46 -11.63 -3.30
N PRO A 50 -1.94 -12.09 -4.46
CA PRO A 50 -1.92 -13.50 -4.82
C PRO A 50 -0.92 -14.29 -3.96
N GLU A 51 -1.08 -15.62 -3.90
CA GLU A 51 -0.20 -16.51 -3.11
C GLU A 51 1.29 -16.37 -3.49
N HIS A 52 1.56 -16.22 -4.79
CA HIS A 52 2.88 -15.87 -5.31
C HIS A 52 2.90 -14.40 -5.72
N SER A 53 3.49 -13.55 -4.88
CA SER A 53 3.45 -12.09 -5.05
C SER A 53 4.00 -11.62 -6.39
N PHE A 54 5.14 -12.15 -6.83
CA PHE A 54 5.79 -11.76 -8.08
C PHE A 54 6.01 -12.98 -8.97
N PRO A 55 5.69 -12.91 -10.27
CA PRO A 55 5.90 -14.02 -11.20
C PRO A 55 7.38 -14.23 -11.57
N ALA A 56 8.22 -13.21 -11.38
CA ALA A 56 9.65 -13.23 -11.67
C ALA A 56 10.41 -12.29 -10.71
N PRO A 57 11.74 -12.43 -10.59
CA PRO A 57 12.56 -11.51 -9.81
C PRO A 57 12.42 -10.07 -10.27
N LEU A 58 12.46 -9.15 -9.30
CA LEU A 58 12.38 -7.72 -9.54
C LEU A 58 13.77 -7.15 -9.78
N ARG A 59 13.88 -6.21 -10.72
CA ARG A 59 15.07 -5.41 -10.95
C ARG A 59 14.74 -3.94 -10.77
N VAL A 60 15.56 -3.25 -9.98
CA VAL A 60 15.50 -1.80 -9.82
C VAL A 60 16.14 -1.14 -11.04
N VAL A 61 15.39 -0.26 -11.72
CA VAL A 61 15.78 0.37 -12.99
C VAL A 61 15.71 1.90 -12.96
N GLY A 62 15.28 2.49 -11.84
CA GLY A 62 15.20 3.95 -11.69
C GLY A 62 15.19 4.37 -10.22
N GLU A 63 14.94 5.65 -9.98
CA GLU A 63 14.93 6.21 -8.63
C GLU A 63 13.51 6.15 -8.02
N PRO A 64 13.39 5.83 -6.72
CA PRO A 64 12.10 5.67 -6.06
C PRO A 64 11.28 6.96 -5.98
N TYR A 65 11.92 8.13 -6.14
CA TYR A 65 11.31 9.44 -5.98
C TYR A 65 11.11 10.23 -7.26
N ASP A 66 11.33 9.64 -8.44
CA ASP A 66 11.18 10.30 -9.75
C ASP A 66 9.70 10.60 -10.15
N TYR A 67 8.81 10.77 -9.17
CA TYR A 67 7.40 11.05 -9.39
C TYR A 67 7.21 12.27 -10.30
N GLY A 68 6.35 12.13 -11.31
CA GLY A 68 6.06 13.21 -12.26
C GLY A 68 7.01 13.30 -13.46
N LEU A 69 8.11 12.55 -13.49
CA LEU A 69 8.93 12.42 -14.70
C LEU A 69 8.27 11.45 -15.70
N ALA A 70 8.37 11.79 -16.99
CA ALA A 70 7.92 10.92 -18.07
C ALA A 70 8.83 9.69 -18.18
N ASP A 71 8.23 8.52 -18.45
CA ASP A 71 8.92 7.25 -18.70
C ASP A 71 9.89 6.76 -17.60
N SER A 72 9.75 7.26 -16.37
CA SER A 72 10.58 6.85 -15.23
C SER A 72 9.93 5.69 -14.46
N GLY A 73 10.26 4.45 -14.82
CA GLY A 73 9.90 3.26 -14.04
C GLY A 73 10.88 3.03 -12.88
N TYR A 74 10.37 2.60 -11.72
CA TYR A 74 11.24 2.25 -10.58
C TYR A 74 11.70 0.80 -10.65
N VAL A 75 10.78 -0.13 -10.91
CA VAL A 75 11.03 -1.57 -10.88
C VAL A 75 10.41 -2.25 -12.10
N THR A 76 11.09 -3.26 -12.63
CA THR A 76 10.59 -4.16 -13.68
C THR A 76 10.73 -5.62 -13.26
N THR A 77 9.90 -6.51 -13.81
CA THR A 77 10.11 -7.96 -13.73
C THR A 77 11.20 -8.37 -14.73
N ALA A 78 12.16 -9.20 -14.30
CA ALA A 78 13.18 -9.76 -15.19
C ALA A 78 12.55 -10.66 -16.28
N SER A 79 13.10 -10.64 -17.50
CA SER A 79 12.66 -11.54 -18.57
C SER A 79 13.28 -12.93 -18.42
N PRO A 80 12.65 -13.99 -18.96
CA PRO A 80 13.28 -15.31 -19.02
C PRO A 80 14.59 -15.22 -19.83
N GLY A 81 15.74 -15.46 -19.18
CA GLY A 81 17.08 -15.43 -19.79
C GLY A 81 17.97 -14.23 -19.39
N ASP A 82 17.58 -13.45 -18.38
CA ASP A 82 18.39 -12.36 -17.80
C ASP A 82 19.38 -12.85 -16.70
N ASP A 83 19.78 -14.12 -16.71
CA ASP A 83 20.78 -14.72 -15.81
C ASP A 83 22.25 -14.45 -16.23
#